data_AF-A0AB37UT91-F1
#
_entry.id   AF-A0AB37UT91-F1
#
_cell.length_a   1.000
_cell.length_b   1.000
_cell.length_c   1.000
_cell.angle_alpha   90.00
_cell.angle_beta   90.00
_cell.angle_gamma   90.00
#
_symmetry.space_group_name_H-M   'P 1'
#
loop_
_entity.id
_entity.type
_entity.pdbx_description
1 polymer ?
#
loop_
_entity_poly.entity_id
_entity_poly.type
_entity_poly.pdbx_seq_one_letter_code
_entity_poly.pdbx_strand_id
1 'polypeptide(L)'
;MKKAYFLSCSTSLLVAIAYCLPAVAGTEFSPYTLSSKSSNNLIAQEVSITSVSQLSDVQPTDWSFQALQSLVERYGCIAGYPDSTYRGNRALTRYEFAAGLNACLERVNELISTATTDLVTKEDLTTLQRLQADFATELSTLRGRVDALEAATAQLEANQFSTTTKLNGQVIFALSGAVGKDKAVSSGVSAGSAGRVDENFTLSNRVVLDFETSFTGKDTLTVSLYANNFPDFRDATGTNMGRLVYERDTVGSTENDLGVFYLAYEFPIGDRLTVLVEPYGGVLGDFVDLINPYFGDVKDGAISAFGYRSPIYSQVGYGSGAGLSYEFSDAVNLSLAYLASEAENPTSGLTGGPFVALAQLTLKPTKTIDLGLTYVRSYNGLDAGVAGVGSTYSNRPIRWRKLHVRFLWLSSKFPNQLQVSIGRLGWLHAS
;
A
#
# COMPACT_ATOMS: atom_id res chain seq x y z
N MET A 1 11.11 -23.50 -43.64
CA MET A 1 11.91 -22.91 -42.53
C MET A 1 12.67 -21.70 -43.05
N LYS A 2 12.26 -20.49 -42.69
CA LYS A 2 13.05 -19.27 -42.85
C LYS A 2 12.86 -18.45 -41.57
N LYS A 3 13.92 -18.28 -40.78
CA LYS A 3 13.93 -17.43 -39.59
C LYS A 3 14.26 -16.01 -40.05
N ALA A 4 13.35 -15.07 -39.83
CA ALA A 4 13.61 -13.65 -40.03
C ALA A 4 13.88 -13.02 -38.66
N TYR A 5 15.03 -12.39 -38.52
CA TYR A 5 15.42 -11.60 -37.36
C TYR A 5 15.32 -10.12 -37.74
N PHE A 6 14.55 -9.33 -37.00
CA PHE A 6 14.52 -7.87 -37.14
C PHE A 6 15.06 -7.25 -35.85
N LEU A 7 16.14 -6.47 -35.99
CA LEU A 7 16.71 -5.60 -34.97
C LEU A 7 16.35 -4.16 -35.41
N SER A 8 15.60 -3.41 -34.61
CA SER A 8 15.41 -1.97 -34.84
C SER A 8 15.86 -1.19 -33.61
N CYS A 9 16.93 -0.43 -33.76
CA CYS A 9 17.40 0.57 -32.81
C CYS A 9 16.83 1.92 -33.26
N SER A 10 15.98 2.56 -32.46
CA SER A 10 15.48 3.92 -32.72
C SER A 10 15.87 4.82 -31.57
N THR A 11 16.89 5.65 -31.79
CA THR A 11 17.22 6.79 -30.95
C THR A 11 16.33 7.97 -31.35
N SER A 12 15.53 8.50 -30.43
CA SER A 12 14.82 9.76 -30.62
C SER A 12 14.87 10.54 -29.30
N LEU A 13 15.59 11.67 -29.35
CA LEU A 13 15.76 12.61 -28.24
C LEU A 13 14.59 13.60 -28.30
N LEU A 14 13.75 13.65 -27.27
CA LEU A 14 12.70 14.65 -27.11
C LEU A 14 12.71 15.12 -25.66
N VAL A 15 12.89 16.43 -25.46
CA VAL A 15 12.95 17.08 -24.15
C VAL A 15 11.53 17.51 -23.79
N ALA A 16 10.98 16.93 -22.72
CA ALA A 16 9.77 17.39 -22.05
C ALA A 16 10.13 17.78 -20.61
N ILE A 17 9.83 19.01 -20.22
CA ILE A 17 10.07 19.53 -18.87
C ILE A 17 8.79 19.29 -18.06
N ALA A 18 8.80 18.28 -17.19
CA ALA A 18 7.77 18.07 -16.19
C ALA A 18 8.21 18.72 -14.86
N TYR A 19 7.44 19.69 -14.38
CA TYR A 19 7.60 20.21 -13.02
C TYR A 19 6.78 19.35 -12.05
N CYS A 20 7.47 18.58 -11.20
CA CYS A 20 6.88 17.88 -10.06
C CYS A 20 7.26 18.65 -8.78
N LEU A 21 6.27 19.19 -8.06
CA LEU A 21 6.48 19.74 -6.72
C LEU A 21 6.47 18.58 -5.70
N PRO A 22 7.45 18.47 -4.78
CA PRO A 22 7.45 17.42 -3.79
C PRO A 22 6.51 17.76 -2.61
N ALA A 23 5.73 16.75 -2.19
CA ALA A 23 4.98 16.76 -0.94
C ALA A 23 5.91 16.58 0.26
N VAL A 24 5.63 17.28 1.36
CA VAL A 24 6.35 17.24 2.63
C VAL A 24 6.07 15.93 3.38
N ALA A 25 7.12 15.16 3.69
CA ALA A 25 7.07 13.97 4.54
C ALA A 25 7.21 14.35 6.03
N GLY A 26 6.32 13.81 6.87
CA GLY A 26 6.36 13.91 8.33
C GLY A 26 7.51 13.11 8.94
N THR A 27 8.06 13.64 10.04
CA THR A 27 9.25 13.14 10.75
C THR A 27 8.98 11.85 11.55
N GLU A 28 9.88 10.88 11.42
CA GLU A 28 9.91 9.62 12.19
C GLU A 28 10.37 9.84 13.65
N PHE A 29 9.70 9.16 14.59
CA PHE A 29 10.12 9.05 15.99
C PHE A 29 11.03 7.82 16.18
N SER A 30 12.18 8.00 16.81
CA SER A 30 13.12 6.93 17.16
C SER A 30 12.88 6.40 18.59
N PRO A 31 12.87 5.07 18.83
CA PRO A 31 12.67 4.50 20.16
C PRO A 31 13.96 4.44 20.98
N TYR A 32 13.90 4.94 22.22
CA TYR A 32 14.97 4.78 23.21
C TYR A 32 15.01 3.35 23.78
N THR A 33 16.20 2.75 23.83
CA THR A 33 16.50 1.49 24.53
C THR A 33 16.88 1.75 25.99
N LEU A 34 16.21 1.11 26.95
CA LEU A 34 16.62 1.10 28.37
C LEU A 34 17.34 -0.21 28.72
N SER A 35 18.63 -0.07 29.04
CA SER A 35 19.49 -1.10 29.61
C SER A 35 19.21 -1.23 31.12
N SER A 36 18.75 -2.41 31.57
CA SER A 36 18.61 -2.72 33.00
C SER A 36 19.97 -3.15 33.59
N LYS A 37 20.48 -2.35 34.54
CA LYS A 37 21.49 -2.82 35.50
C LYS A 37 20.85 -2.92 36.87
N SER A 38 20.66 -4.16 37.30
CA SER A 38 20.36 -4.54 38.67
C SER A 38 21.56 -4.19 39.57
N SER A 39 21.31 -3.53 40.69
CA SER A 39 22.24 -3.46 41.82
C SER A 39 21.43 -3.28 43.10
N ASN A 40 21.20 -4.41 43.78
CA ASN A 40 20.80 -4.45 45.17
C ASN A 40 21.89 -3.79 46.02
N ASN A 41 21.54 -2.79 46.83
CA ASN A 41 22.16 -2.58 48.13
C ASN A 41 21.22 -1.82 49.06
N LEU A 42 20.99 -2.44 50.20
CA LEU A 42 20.17 -2.00 51.32
C LEU A 42 20.88 -0.89 52.09
N ILE A 43 20.23 0.25 52.30
CA ILE A 43 20.37 1.04 53.53
C ILE A 43 18.95 1.46 53.92
N ALA A 44 18.54 1.02 55.11
CA ALA A 44 17.37 1.53 55.80
C ALA A 44 17.56 3.04 56.02
N GLN A 45 16.85 3.86 55.25
CA GLN A 45 16.79 5.29 55.47
C GLN A 45 15.55 5.56 56.31
N GLU A 46 15.74 5.96 57.56
CA GLU A 46 14.69 6.55 58.37
C GLU A 46 14.08 7.71 57.58
N VAL A 47 12.79 7.62 57.28
CA VAL A 47 12.04 8.72 56.66
C VAL A 47 11.88 9.80 57.72
N SER A 48 12.80 10.77 57.73
CA SER A 48 12.61 12.01 58.48
C SER A 48 11.47 12.78 57.84
N ILE A 49 10.40 13.02 58.60
CA ILE A 49 9.25 13.82 58.14
C ILE A 49 9.71 15.28 58.02
N THR A 50 10.00 15.71 56.79
CA THR A 50 10.28 17.10 56.43
C THR A 50 8.98 17.89 56.52
N SER A 51 8.87 18.91 57.39
CA SER A 51 7.68 19.77 57.45
C SER A 51 7.56 20.59 56.16
N VAL A 52 6.35 21.02 55.76
CA VAL A 52 6.16 21.79 54.50
C VAL A 52 6.99 23.07 54.48
N SER A 53 7.26 23.64 55.66
CA SER A 53 8.15 24.79 55.85
C SER A 53 9.64 24.53 55.54
N GLN A 54 10.03 23.28 55.33
CA GLN A 54 11.40 22.87 54.99
C GLN A 54 11.57 22.54 53.50
N LEU A 55 10.49 22.58 52.71
CA LEU A 55 10.56 22.42 51.26
C LEU A 55 11.02 23.73 50.62
N SER A 56 12.13 23.68 49.88
CA SER A 56 12.79 24.88 49.33
C SER A 56 12.06 25.50 48.14
N ASP A 57 11.10 24.79 47.54
CA ASP A 57 10.41 25.14 46.29
C ASP A 57 8.90 25.39 46.46
N VAL A 58 8.42 25.52 47.70
CA VAL A 58 7.01 25.74 48.02
C VAL A 58 6.87 26.97 48.92
N GLN A 59 6.19 28.03 48.44
CA GLN A 59 6.02 29.28 49.19
C GLN A 59 4.65 29.35 49.87
N PRO A 60 4.52 30.06 51.02
CA PRO A 60 3.24 30.24 51.73
C PRO A 60 2.12 30.87 50.89
N THR A 61 2.47 31.56 49.80
CA THR A 61 1.53 32.19 48.87
C THR A 61 1.03 31.27 47.76
N ASP A 62 1.60 30.07 47.61
CA ASP A 62 1.23 29.13 46.55
C ASP A 62 -0.13 28.50 46.83
N TRP A 63 -0.95 28.35 45.79
CA TRP A 63 -2.28 27.73 45.88
C TRP A 63 -2.24 26.30 46.44
N SER A 64 -1.12 25.60 46.24
CA SER A 64 -0.87 24.23 46.69
C SER A 64 -0.38 24.15 48.14
N PHE A 65 0.02 25.27 48.75
CA PHE A 65 0.62 25.29 50.10
C PHE A 65 -0.30 24.68 51.15
N GLN A 66 -1.58 25.08 51.17
CA GLN A 66 -2.56 24.56 52.14
C GLN A 66 -2.85 23.06 51.95
N ALA A 67 -2.89 22.60 50.70
CA ALA A 67 -3.10 21.19 50.39
C ALA A 67 -1.90 20.33 50.82
N LEU A 68 -0.68 20.81 50.54
CA LEU A 68 0.55 20.16 50.97
C LEU A 68 0.71 20.19 52.49
N GLN A 69 0.38 21.30 53.14
CA GLN A 69 0.39 21.41 54.59
C GLN A 69 -0.52 20.36 55.24
N SER A 70 -1.73 20.17 54.71
CA SER A 70 -2.63 19.12 55.19
C SER A 70 -2.06 17.72 54.98
N LEU A 71 -1.50 17.42 53.80
CA LEU A 71 -0.98 16.10 53.45
C LEU A 71 0.29 15.71 54.24
N VAL A 72 1.18 16.67 54.48
CA VAL A 72 2.48 16.43 55.14
C VAL A 72 2.35 16.51 56.66
N GLU A 73 1.69 17.54 57.19
CA GLU A 73 1.63 17.76 58.64
C GLU A 73 0.54 16.92 59.32
N ARG A 74 -0.60 16.69 58.66
CA ARG A 74 -1.73 15.95 59.24
C ARG A 74 -1.65 14.44 58.97
N TYR A 75 -1.21 14.05 57.77
CA TYR A 75 -1.21 12.65 57.34
C TYR A 75 0.20 12.06 57.17
N GLY A 76 1.27 12.87 57.22
CA GLY A 76 2.65 12.38 57.09
C GLY A 76 2.95 11.66 55.77
N CYS A 77 2.14 11.89 54.74
CA CYS A 77 2.06 11.05 53.54
C CYS A 77 3.13 11.37 52.47
N ILE A 78 3.69 12.57 52.52
CA ILE A 78 4.56 13.09 51.48
C ILE A 78 5.79 13.68 52.17
N ALA A 79 6.96 13.07 52.02
CA ALA A 79 8.21 13.56 52.61
C ALA A 79 8.97 14.57 51.72
N GLY A 80 8.48 14.79 50.49
CA GLY A 80 9.24 15.47 49.45
C GLY A 80 10.32 14.56 48.85
N TYR A 81 11.14 15.10 47.95
CA TYR A 81 12.33 14.43 47.43
C TYR A 81 13.48 14.53 48.46
N PRO A 82 14.50 13.64 48.40
CA PRO A 82 15.64 13.67 49.32
C PRO A 82 16.46 14.97 49.32
N ASP A 83 16.26 15.85 48.32
CA ASP A 83 16.89 17.16 48.19
C ASP A 83 16.04 18.31 48.78
N SER A 84 15.01 17.98 49.58
CA SER A 84 14.09 18.94 50.21
C SER A 84 13.32 19.79 49.20
N THR A 85 12.88 19.18 48.09
CA THR A 85 12.00 19.78 47.08
C THR A 85 10.72 18.97 46.90
N TYR A 86 9.66 19.58 46.38
CA TYR A 86 8.41 18.93 45.96
C TYR A 86 8.32 18.75 44.44
N ARG A 87 9.05 19.57 43.67
CA ARG A 87 9.14 19.59 42.21
C ARG A 87 7.78 19.73 41.51
N GLY A 88 6.92 20.61 42.02
CA GLY A 88 5.55 20.83 41.49
C GLY A 88 5.47 21.47 40.10
N ASN A 89 6.60 21.94 39.55
CA ASN A 89 6.69 22.59 38.25
C ASN A 89 7.00 21.64 37.07
N ARG A 90 7.11 20.33 37.31
CA ARG A 90 7.33 19.32 36.26
C ARG A 90 6.25 18.25 36.27
N ALA A 91 6.04 17.65 35.10
CA ALA A 91 5.21 16.45 34.98
C ALA A 91 5.87 15.28 35.73
N LEU A 92 5.08 14.59 36.54
CA LEU A 92 5.48 13.40 37.29
C LEU A 92 5.36 12.14 36.41
N THR A 93 6.29 11.21 36.55
CA THR A 93 6.20 9.91 35.86
C THR A 93 5.22 8.98 36.57
N ARG A 94 4.65 8.00 35.85
CA ARG A 94 3.74 6.99 36.42
C ARG A 94 4.37 6.24 37.60
N TYR A 95 5.68 5.99 37.54
CA TYR A 95 6.43 5.31 38.61
C TYR A 95 6.61 6.20 39.84
N GLU A 96 6.91 7.49 39.66
CA GLU A 96 6.99 8.45 40.77
C GLU A 96 5.63 8.63 41.47
N PHE A 97 4.53 8.63 40.70
CA PHE A 97 3.18 8.65 41.27
C PHE A 97 2.89 7.41 42.11
N ALA A 98 3.17 6.23 41.57
CA ALA A 98 2.88 4.96 42.23
C ALA A 98 3.69 4.80 43.52
N ALA A 99 4.96 5.21 43.52
CA ALA A 99 5.80 5.18 44.70
C ALA A 99 5.29 6.13 45.80
N GLY A 100 4.93 7.37 45.44
CA GLY A 100 4.37 8.34 46.39
C GLY A 100 3.01 7.92 46.95
N LEU A 101 2.14 7.34 46.11
CA LEU A 101 0.84 6.82 46.53
C LEU A 101 0.99 5.62 47.48
N ASN A 102 1.90 4.68 47.17
CA ASN A 102 2.14 3.51 48.02
C ASN A 102 2.65 3.90 49.42
N ALA A 103 3.61 4.85 49.48
CA ALA A 103 4.11 5.35 50.75
C ALA A 103 3.03 6.06 51.59
N CYS A 104 2.14 6.84 50.96
CA CYS A 104 1.02 7.45 51.65
C CYS A 104 -0.01 6.41 52.14
N LEU A 105 -0.30 5.38 51.34
CA LEU A 105 -1.19 4.30 51.77
C LEU A 105 -0.64 3.52 52.96
N GLU A 106 0.67 3.26 53.01
CA GLU A 106 1.33 2.65 54.17
C GLU A 106 1.18 3.52 55.43
N ARG A 107 1.40 4.84 55.30
CA ARG A 107 1.25 5.77 56.42
C ARG A 107 -0.19 5.91 56.90
N VAL A 108 -1.15 5.92 55.98
CA VAL A 108 -2.58 5.93 56.30
C VAL A 108 -2.97 4.63 57.00
N ASN A 109 -2.49 3.47 56.56
CA ASN A 109 -2.74 2.19 57.24
C ASN A 109 -2.15 2.17 58.66
N GLU A 110 -0.98 2.76 58.87
CA GLU A 110 -0.35 2.91 60.18
C GLU A 110 -1.13 3.87 61.11
N LEU A 111 -1.58 5.02 60.58
CA LEU A 111 -2.43 5.97 61.30
C LEU A 111 -3.81 5.39 61.61
N ILE A 112 -4.39 4.61 60.71
CA ILE A 112 -5.63 3.87 60.97
C ILE A 112 -5.38 2.88 62.10
N SER A 113 -4.30 2.08 62.04
CA SER A 113 -3.95 1.11 63.09
C SER A 113 -3.75 1.75 64.48
N THR A 114 -3.21 2.98 64.55
CA THR A 114 -2.97 3.71 65.81
C THR A 114 -4.17 4.57 66.24
N ALA A 115 -5.06 4.97 65.33
CA ALA A 115 -6.30 5.67 65.66
C ALA A 115 -7.44 4.69 66.04
N THR A 116 -7.39 3.43 65.59
CA THR A 116 -8.35 2.38 65.99
C THR A 116 -8.14 1.84 67.40
N THR A 117 -7.06 2.19 68.11
CA THR A 117 -6.87 1.72 69.49
C THR A 117 -7.77 2.43 70.51
N ASP A 118 -8.35 3.60 70.20
CA ASP A 118 -9.12 4.38 71.19
C ASP A 118 -10.60 4.62 70.88
N LEU A 119 -11.13 4.32 69.68
CA LEU A 119 -12.56 4.56 69.37
C LEU A 119 -13.18 3.53 68.40
N VAL A 120 -13.07 2.23 68.68
CA VAL A 120 -13.95 1.24 68.02
C VAL A 120 -15.17 0.99 68.89
N THR A 121 -16.23 1.76 68.66
CA THR A 121 -17.54 1.44 69.24
C THR A 121 -18.21 0.31 68.44
N LYS A 122 -19.13 -0.45 69.05
CA LYS A 122 -19.84 -1.54 68.36
C LYS A 122 -20.60 -1.05 67.11
N GLU A 123 -21.02 0.21 67.08
CA GLU A 123 -21.71 0.85 65.95
C GLU A 123 -20.78 1.10 64.75
N ASP A 124 -19.50 1.40 64.99
CA ASP A 124 -18.51 1.57 63.92
C ASP A 124 -18.19 0.24 63.24
N LEU A 125 -18.11 -0.86 64.00
CA LEU A 125 -17.95 -2.20 63.43
C LEU A 125 -19.12 -2.58 62.53
N THR A 126 -20.35 -2.27 62.93
CA THR A 126 -21.51 -2.52 62.07
C THR A 126 -21.53 -1.66 60.82
N THR A 127 -21.06 -0.42 60.91
CA THR A 127 -20.97 0.50 59.76
C THR A 127 -19.86 0.08 58.80
N LEU A 128 -18.71 -0.35 59.31
CA LEU A 128 -17.62 -0.90 58.50
C LEU A 128 -17.99 -2.22 57.83
N GLN A 129 -18.72 -3.11 58.52
CA GLN A 129 -19.25 -4.34 57.91
C GLN A 129 -20.23 -4.03 56.78
N ARG A 130 -21.09 -3.01 56.97
CA ARG A 130 -22.01 -2.54 55.93
C ARG A 130 -21.27 -1.91 54.75
N LEU A 131 -20.32 -1.02 55.00
CA LEU A 131 -19.49 -0.43 53.94
C LEU A 131 -18.67 -1.48 53.21
N GLN A 132 -18.13 -2.50 53.90
CA GLN A 132 -17.45 -3.62 53.24
C GLN A 132 -18.41 -4.42 52.33
N ALA A 133 -19.65 -4.65 52.76
CA ALA A 133 -20.67 -5.32 51.94
C ALA A 133 -21.10 -4.46 50.74
N ASP A 134 -21.26 -3.15 50.95
CA ASP A 134 -21.62 -2.19 49.90
C ASP A 134 -20.46 -2.04 48.89
N PHE A 135 -19.21 -1.93 49.35
CA PHE A 135 -18.01 -1.90 48.50
C PHE A 135 -17.79 -3.21 47.76
N ALA A 136 -18.06 -4.37 48.37
CA ALA A 136 -17.97 -5.65 47.67
C ALA A 136 -18.96 -5.73 46.50
N THR A 137 -20.17 -5.19 46.71
CA THR A 137 -21.21 -5.11 45.68
C THR A 137 -20.84 -4.13 44.56
N GLU A 138 -20.34 -2.94 44.93
CA GLU A 138 -19.86 -1.93 43.98
C GLU A 138 -18.62 -2.41 43.19
N LEU A 139 -17.67 -3.08 43.84
CA LEU A 139 -16.50 -3.68 43.17
C LEU A 139 -16.90 -4.79 42.20
N SER A 140 -17.87 -5.62 42.55
CA SER A 140 -18.43 -6.62 41.64
C SER A 140 -19.07 -5.97 40.42
N THR A 141 -19.78 -4.86 40.62
CA THR A 141 -20.41 -4.10 39.53
C THR A 141 -19.36 -3.44 38.64
N LEU A 142 -18.34 -2.85 39.24
CA LEU A 142 -17.25 -2.23 38.50
C LEU A 142 -16.44 -3.26 37.72
N ARG A 143 -16.15 -4.42 38.31
CA ARG A 143 -15.53 -5.55 37.61
C ARG A 143 -16.38 -6.01 36.43
N GLY A 144 -17.69 -6.17 36.60
CA GLY A 144 -18.59 -6.50 35.49
C GLY A 144 -18.59 -5.44 34.38
N ARG A 145 -18.49 -4.16 34.73
CA ARG A 145 -18.35 -3.06 33.74
C ARG A 145 -17.00 -3.09 33.05
N VAL A 146 -15.91 -3.39 33.76
CA VAL A 146 -14.56 -3.54 33.19
C VAL A 146 -14.53 -4.74 32.25
N ASP A 147 -15.04 -5.90 32.67
CA ASP A 147 -15.13 -7.10 31.84
C ASP A 147 -15.95 -6.84 30.56
N ALA A 148 -17.08 -6.12 30.68
CA ALA A 148 -17.88 -5.72 29.53
C ALA A 148 -17.16 -4.71 28.61
N LEU A 149 -16.40 -3.79 29.19
CA LEU A 149 -15.62 -2.80 28.43
C LEU A 149 -14.42 -3.45 27.74
N GLU A 150 -13.74 -4.39 28.41
CA GLU A 150 -12.67 -5.21 27.84
C GLU A 150 -13.21 -6.10 26.72
N ALA A 151 -14.38 -6.73 26.90
CA ALA A 151 -15.02 -7.51 25.85
C ALA A 151 -15.43 -6.63 24.64
N ALA A 152 -15.99 -5.44 24.89
CA ALA A 152 -16.32 -4.48 23.85
C ALA A 152 -15.06 -3.95 23.14
N THR A 153 -13.98 -3.70 23.89
CA THR A 153 -12.70 -3.26 23.35
C THR A 153 -12.06 -4.36 22.50
N ALA A 154 -12.03 -5.60 22.98
CA ALA A 154 -11.54 -6.75 22.21
C ALA A 154 -12.39 -6.99 20.95
N GLN A 155 -13.71 -6.78 21.01
CA GLN A 155 -14.57 -6.85 19.83
C GLN A 155 -14.30 -5.70 18.85
N LEU A 156 -14.08 -4.48 19.34
CA LEU A 156 -13.72 -3.32 18.52
C LEU A 156 -12.31 -3.45 17.93
N GLU A 157 -11.35 -4.04 18.65
CA GLU A 157 -10.01 -4.34 18.16
C GLU A 157 -10.04 -5.47 17.12
N ALA A 158 -10.80 -6.54 17.37
CA ALA A 158 -10.99 -7.64 16.43
C ALA A 158 -11.75 -7.23 15.15
N ASN A 159 -12.59 -6.19 15.25
CA ASN A 159 -13.36 -5.63 14.14
C ASN A 159 -12.92 -4.20 13.80
N GLN A 160 -11.70 -3.80 14.15
CA GLN A 160 -11.11 -2.54 13.71
C GLN A 160 -10.67 -2.74 12.25
N PHE A 161 -11.66 -2.93 11.39
CA PHE A 161 -11.51 -2.76 9.97
C PHE A 161 -11.05 -1.32 9.78
N SER A 162 -9.78 -1.14 9.43
CA SER A 162 -9.29 0.16 8.96
C SER A 162 -9.87 0.39 7.56
N THR A 163 -11.18 0.64 7.46
CA THR A 163 -11.86 0.96 6.19
C THR A 163 -11.53 2.39 5.76
N THR A 164 -10.27 2.79 5.86
CA THR A 164 -9.80 4.04 5.28
C THR A 164 -9.72 3.81 3.78
N THR A 165 -10.84 4.05 3.11
CA THR A 165 -10.85 4.17 1.66
C THR A 165 -10.09 5.44 1.31
N LYS A 166 -9.00 5.31 0.55
CA LYS A 166 -8.25 6.42 -0.01
C LYS A 166 -8.72 6.65 -1.43
N LEU A 167 -8.87 7.91 -1.79
CA LEU A 167 -9.16 8.32 -3.16
C LEU A 167 -7.88 8.89 -3.78
N ASN A 168 -7.37 8.24 -4.81
CA ASN A 168 -6.28 8.73 -5.65
C ASN A 168 -6.86 9.16 -7.01
N GLY A 169 -6.58 10.39 -7.43
CA GLY A 169 -7.08 10.93 -8.70
C GLY A 169 -5.94 11.32 -9.63
N GLN A 170 -6.03 10.95 -10.90
CA GLN A 170 -5.13 11.36 -11.96
C GLN A 170 -5.91 12.06 -13.06
N VAL A 171 -5.46 13.25 -13.46
CA VAL A 171 -5.98 13.98 -14.61
C VAL A 171 -4.85 14.31 -15.57
N ILE A 172 -5.02 13.98 -16.84
CA ILE A 172 -4.08 14.30 -17.91
C ILE A 172 -4.80 15.20 -18.91
N PHE A 173 -4.14 16.28 -19.32
CA PHE A 173 -4.54 17.12 -20.46
C PHE A 173 -3.46 17.02 -21.53
N ALA A 174 -3.86 16.93 -22.79
CA ALA A 174 -2.93 16.83 -23.90
C ALA A 174 -3.43 17.60 -25.12
N LEU A 175 -2.57 18.45 -25.67
CA LEU A 175 -2.69 18.95 -27.03
C LEU A 175 -1.94 17.97 -27.94
N SER A 176 -2.67 17.25 -28.79
CA SER A 176 -2.09 16.17 -29.60
C SER A 176 -2.67 16.18 -31.01
N GLY A 177 -1.96 15.60 -31.97
CA GLY A 177 -2.36 15.57 -33.37
C GLY A 177 -1.41 14.70 -34.19
N ALA A 178 -1.90 14.21 -35.32
CA ALA A 178 -1.09 13.48 -36.29
C ALA A 178 -0.79 14.38 -37.49
N VAL A 179 0.40 14.24 -38.06
CA VAL A 179 0.80 14.94 -39.30
C VAL A 179 1.40 13.93 -40.26
N GLY A 180 1.05 14.00 -41.55
CA GLY A 180 1.53 13.03 -42.51
C GLY A 180 0.78 13.04 -43.84
N LYS A 181 1.39 12.45 -44.86
CA LYS A 181 0.81 12.44 -46.21
C LYS A 181 -0.34 11.46 -46.33
N ASP A 182 -0.05 10.16 -46.24
CA ASP A 182 -1.01 9.07 -46.47
C ASP A 182 -1.14 8.23 -45.19
N LYS A 183 -2.36 7.75 -44.88
CA LYS A 183 -2.55 6.79 -43.80
C LYS A 183 -1.74 5.53 -44.08
N ALA A 184 -1.21 4.93 -43.03
CA ALA A 184 -0.53 3.65 -43.11
C ALA A 184 -1.51 2.58 -43.58
N VAL A 185 -1.06 1.74 -44.51
CA VAL A 185 -1.82 0.62 -45.05
C VAL A 185 -1.04 -0.68 -44.89
N SER A 186 -1.75 -1.80 -45.01
CA SER A 186 -1.12 -3.12 -44.94
C SER A 186 -0.09 -3.31 -46.07
N SER A 187 0.95 -4.10 -45.82
CA SER A 187 1.93 -4.46 -46.85
C SER A 187 1.24 -5.13 -48.04
N GLY A 188 1.61 -4.72 -49.26
CA GLY A 188 0.96 -5.15 -50.50
C GLY A 188 -0.29 -4.34 -50.88
N VAL A 189 -0.71 -3.38 -50.06
CA VAL A 189 -1.74 -2.40 -50.39
C VAL A 189 -1.07 -1.11 -50.85
N SER A 190 -1.59 -0.48 -51.92
CA SER A 190 -1.03 0.75 -52.48
C SER A 190 -1.10 1.90 -51.47
N ALA A 191 0.00 2.66 -51.34
CA ALA A 191 0.02 3.88 -50.54
C ALA A 191 -1.05 4.88 -51.01
N GLY A 192 -1.67 5.59 -50.07
CA GLY A 192 -2.76 6.54 -50.34
C GLY A 192 -4.15 5.92 -50.53
N SER A 193 -4.26 4.59 -50.61
CA SER A 193 -5.58 3.91 -50.75
C SER A 193 -6.51 4.08 -49.55
N ALA A 194 -5.97 4.35 -48.36
CA ALA A 194 -6.72 4.66 -47.15
C ALA A 194 -6.91 6.18 -46.93
N GLY A 195 -6.58 7.00 -47.93
CA GLY A 195 -6.64 8.47 -47.82
C GLY A 195 -5.47 9.07 -47.06
N ARG A 196 -5.58 10.38 -46.80
CA ARG A 196 -4.58 11.16 -46.05
C ARG A 196 -4.70 10.95 -44.55
N VAL A 197 -3.62 11.17 -43.83
CA VAL A 197 -3.66 11.26 -42.36
C VAL A 197 -4.66 12.35 -41.95
N ASP A 198 -5.38 12.12 -40.87
CA ASP A 198 -6.31 13.12 -40.34
C ASP A 198 -5.51 14.17 -39.56
N GLU A 199 -5.14 15.26 -40.24
CA GLU A 199 -4.23 16.31 -39.74
C GLU A 199 -4.94 17.33 -38.84
N ASN A 200 -5.64 16.87 -37.80
CA ASN A 200 -6.31 17.71 -36.82
C ASN A 200 -5.61 17.63 -35.46
N PHE A 201 -5.39 18.80 -34.85
CA PHE A 201 -4.96 18.89 -33.46
C PHE A 201 -6.19 18.94 -32.55
N THR A 202 -6.16 18.15 -31.48
CA THR A 202 -7.20 18.08 -30.46
C THR A 202 -6.64 18.44 -29.10
N LEU A 203 -7.44 19.12 -28.29
CA LEU A 203 -7.21 19.26 -26.87
C LEU A 203 -8.09 18.22 -26.15
N SER A 204 -7.44 17.24 -25.53
CA SER A 204 -8.10 16.10 -24.90
C SER A 204 -7.73 15.98 -23.42
N ASN A 205 -8.55 15.27 -22.67
CA ASN A 205 -8.39 14.96 -21.27
C ASN A 205 -8.65 13.47 -20.99
N ARG A 206 -8.03 12.98 -19.90
CA ARG A 206 -8.28 11.67 -19.28
C ARG A 206 -8.31 11.83 -17.77
N VAL A 207 -9.28 11.20 -17.15
CA VAL A 207 -9.47 11.19 -15.69
C VAL A 207 -9.52 9.74 -15.23
N VAL A 208 -8.75 9.42 -14.20
CA VAL A 208 -8.80 8.14 -13.47
C VAL A 208 -8.97 8.43 -11.99
N LEU A 209 -9.91 7.73 -11.36
CA LEU A 209 -10.21 7.82 -9.94
C LEU A 209 -10.11 6.43 -9.33
N ASP A 210 -9.11 6.22 -8.48
CA ASP A 210 -8.86 4.96 -7.80
C ASP A 210 -9.35 5.07 -6.35
N PHE A 211 -10.27 4.17 -5.98
CA PHE A 211 -10.73 3.98 -4.61
C PHE A 211 -10.02 2.76 -4.04
N GLU A 212 -9.06 3.01 -3.14
CA GLU A 212 -8.26 1.98 -2.47
C GLU A 212 -8.79 1.76 -1.05
N THR A 213 -9.45 0.64 -0.82
CA THR A 213 -10.01 0.25 0.48
C THR A 213 -9.20 -0.88 1.08
N SER A 214 -8.76 -0.74 2.33
CA SER A 214 -8.18 -1.84 3.11
C SER A 214 -9.20 -2.37 4.11
N PHE A 215 -9.23 -3.69 4.34
CA PHE A 215 -10.09 -4.29 5.37
C PHE A 215 -9.27 -4.78 6.57
N THR A 216 -8.03 -5.19 6.36
CA THR A 216 -7.11 -5.77 7.36
C THR A 216 -5.92 -4.88 7.66
N GLY A 217 -5.73 -3.79 6.91
CA GLY A 217 -4.53 -2.93 6.97
C GLY A 217 -3.34 -3.45 6.17
N LYS A 218 -3.43 -4.66 5.60
CA LYS A 218 -2.40 -5.26 4.74
C LYS A 218 -2.89 -5.63 3.34
N ASP A 219 -4.20 -5.65 3.13
CA ASP A 219 -4.87 -5.91 1.87
C ASP A 219 -5.37 -4.61 1.24
N THR A 220 -5.61 -4.63 -0.06
CA THR A 220 -6.14 -3.48 -0.81
C THR A 220 -7.14 -3.97 -1.86
N LEU A 221 -8.37 -3.47 -1.75
CA LEU A 221 -9.38 -3.51 -2.80
C LEU A 221 -9.29 -2.20 -3.60
N THR A 222 -9.02 -2.31 -4.89
CA THR A 222 -8.95 -1.19 -5.82
C THR A 222 -10.16 -1.20 -6.74
N VAL A 223 -10.92 -0.11 -6.73
CA VAL A 223 -11.98 0.18 -7.71
C VAL A 223 -11.58 1.42 -8.49
N SER A 224 -11.31 1.27 -9.77
CA SER A 224 -10.91 2.39 -10.64
C SER A 224 -12.04 2.80 -11.56
N LEU A 225 -12.34 4.10 -11.58
CA LEU A 225 -13.23 4.72 -12.54
C LEU A 225 -12.43 5.51 -13.57
N TYR A 226 -12.91 5.56 -14.81
CA TYR A 226 -12.21 6.16 -15.93
C TYR A 226 -13.16 6.93 -16.86
N ALA A 227 -12.68 8.07 -17.36
CA ALA A 227 -13.34 8.85 -18.41
C ALA A 227 -12.29 9.58 -19.26
N ASN A 228 -12.48 9.64 -20.58
CA ASN A 228 -11.58 10.36 -21.49
C ASN A 228 -12.27 10.82 -22.79
N ASN A 229 -11.64 11.76 -23.50
CA ASN A 229 -12.03 12.15 -24.86
C ASN A 229 -10.87 12.15 -25.86
N PHE A 230 -9.90 11.23 -25.70
CA PHE A 230 -8.81 11.07 -26.64
C PHE A 230 -9.32 10.46 -27.95
N PRO A 231 -8.94 11.02 -29.13
CA PRO A 231 -9.24 10.39 -30.41
C PRO A 231 -8.45 9.09 -30.54
N ASP A 232 -8.95 8.14 -31.36
CA ASP A 232 -8.16 6.95 -31.72
C ASP A 232 -7.11 7.33 -32.78
N PHE A 233 -5.85 7.51 -32.37
CA PHE A 233 -4.76 7.84 -33.28
C PHE A 233 -4.45 6.71 -34.28
N ARG A 234 -4.91 5.47 -34.04
CA ARG A 234 -4.85 4.42 -35.05
C ARG A 234 -5.72 4.76 -36.25
N ASP A 235 -6.91 5.30 -36.03
CA ASP A 235 -7.84 5.64 -37.10
C ASP A 235 -7.37 6.89 -37.87
N ALA A 236 -6.77 7.85 -37.16
CA ALA A 236 -6.16 9.04 -37.76
C ALA A 236 -4.93 8.70 -38.65
N THR A 237 -4.11 7.74 -38.23
CA THR A 237 -2.83 7.41 -38.88
C THR A 237 -2.83 6.12 -39.71
N GLY A 238 -3.82 5.26 -39.57
CA GLY A 238 -3.88 3.92 -40.16
C GLY A 238 -2.98 2.88 -39.50
N THR A 239 -2.34 3.17 -38.36
CA THR A 239 -1.38 2.27 -37.70
C THR A 239 -1.39 2.39 -36.19
N ASN A 240 -1.16 1.29 -35.47
CA ASN A 240 -1.00 1.36 -34.01
C ASN A 240 0.33 1.98 -33.57
N MET A 241 1.23 2.31 -34.50
CA MET A 241 2.53 2.91 -34.17
C MET A 241 2.43 4.40 -33.81
N GLY A 242 1.37 5.08 -34.25
CA GLY A 242 1.08 6.48 -33.90
C GLY A 242 0.38 6.63 -32.54
N ARG A 243 0.11 5.52 -31.85
CA ARG A 243 -0.67 5.50 -30.62
C ARG A 243 0.10 6.02 -29.43
N LEU A 244 -0.59 6.77 -28.59
CA LEU A 244 -0.06 7.40 -27.38
C LEU A 244 -0.49 6.59 -26.16
N VAL A 245 0.30 6.64 -25.09
CA VAL A 245 0.07 5.77 -23.92
C VAL A 245 -1.27 6.04 -23.23
N TYR A 246 -1.71 7.30 -23.18
CA TYR A 246 -2.95 7.72 -22.52
C TYR A 246 -4.23 7.37 -23.30
N GLU A 247 -4.13 7.01 -24.59
CA GLU A 247 -5.24 6.46 -25.39
C GLU A 247 -5.20 4.93 -25.47
N ARG A 248 -4.22 4.27 -24.84
CA ARG A 248 -4.07 2.81 -24.89
C ARG A 248 -5.15 2.11 -24.07
N ASP A 249 -5.56 2.78 -22.99
CA ASP A 249 -6.33 2.20 -21.90
C ASP A 249 -7.80 1.93 -22.26
N THR A 250 -8.32 2.63 -23.27
CA THR A 250 -9.59 2.36 -23.93
C THR A 250 -9.37 2.31 -25.43
N VAL A 251 -10.12 1.48 -26.17
CA VAL A 251 -10.09 1.57 -27.64
C VAL A 251 -10.86 2.82 -28.04
N GLY A 252 -10.16 3.96 -28.09
CA GLY A 252 -10.73 5.26 -28.44
C GLY A 252 -11.37 6.03 -27.28
N SER A 253 -12.06 7.11 -27.64
CA SER A 253 -12.74 8.05 -26.74
C SER A 253 -13.89 7.39 -26.00
N THR A 254 -14.04 7.67 -24.70
CA THR A 254 -15.30 7.38 -23.99
C THR A 254 -16.27 8.56 -24.04
N GLU A 255 -15.98 9.61 -24.81
CA GLU A 255 -16.75 10.86 -24.86
C GLU A 255 -16.92 11.51 -23.47
N ASN A 256 -15.96 11.25 -22.57
CA ASN A 256 -16.02 11.56 -21.14
C ASN A 256 -17.15 10.86 -20.37
N ASP A 257 -17.76 9.81 -20.91
CA ASP A 257 -18.63 8.92 -20.13
C ASP A 257 -17.80 8.17 -19.09
N LEU A 258 -18.39 8.05 -17.90
CA LEU A 258 -17.79 7.40 -16.74
C LEU A 258 -18.00 5.89 -16.81
N GLY A 259 -16.89 5.14 -16.79
CA GLY A 259 -16.90 3.68 -16.76
C GLY A 259 -16.06 3.11 -15.62
N VAL A 260 -16.28 1.83 -15.31
CA VAL A 260 -15.35 1.04 -14.51
C VAL A 260 -14.16 0.69 -15.41
N PHE A 261 -12.96 0.92 -14.89
CA PHE A 261 -11.71 0.67 -15.60
C PHE A 261 -11.02 -0.59 -15.13
N TYR A 262 -10.94 -0.75 -13.81
CA TYR A 262 -10.15 -1.78 -13.16
C TYR A 262 -10.81 -2.14 -11.84
N LEU A 263 -10.87 -3.42 -11.55
CA LEU A 263 -11.34 -3.95 -10.28
C LEU A 263 -10.37 -5.03 -9.85
N ALA A 264 -9.75 -4.84 -8.70
CA ALA A 264 -8.73 -5.75 -8.19
C ALA A 264 -8.75 -5.85 -6.67
N TYR A 265 -8.40 -7.03 -6.16
CA TYR A 265 -8.19 -7.26 -4.74
C TYR A 265 -6.86 -7.95 -4.52
N GLU A 266 -5.96 -7.26 -3.80
CA GLU A 266 -4.66 -7.76 -3.39
C GLU A 266 -4.65 -8.06 -1.89
N PHE A 267 -4.16 -9.22 -1.51
CA PHE A 267 -4.04 -9.60 -0.11
C PHE A 267 -2.85 -10.53 0.13
N PRO A 268 -2.15 -10.38 1.27
CA PRO A 268 -1.08 -11.28 1.65
C PRO A 268 -1.61 -12.55 2.34
N ILE A 269 -0.90 -13.66 2.15
CA ILE A 269 -1.06 -14.92 2.88
C ILE A 269 0.27 -15.20 3.59
N GLY A 270 0.32 -14.93 4.90
CA GLY A 270 1.57 -14.94 5.65
C GLY A 270 2.50 -13.80 5.22
N ASP A 271 3.81 -14.00 5.39
CA ASP A 271 4.80 -12.93 5.18
C ASP A 271 5.48 -12.96 3.81
N ARG A 272 5.16 -13.94 2.95
CA ARG A 272 5.91 -14.21 1.70
C ARG A 272 5.07 -14.40 0.46
N LEU A 273 3.75 -14.57 0.60
CA LEU A 273 2.86 -14.82 -0.51
C LEU A 273 1.88 -13.65 -0.63
N THR A 274 1.83 -13.02 -1.78
CA THR A 274 0.81 -12.03 -2.14
C THR A 274 -0.06 -12.61 -3.24
N VAL A 275 -1.38 -12.47 -3.11
CA VAL A 275 -2.35 -12.89 -4.11
C VAL A 275 -3.05 -11.65 -4.65
N LEU A 276 -3.15 -11.56 -5.97
CA LEU A 276 -3.88 -10.53 -6.68
C LEU A 276 -4.99 -11.19 -7.49
N VAL A 277 -6.22 -10.71 -7.34
CA VAL A 277 -7.39 -11.15 -8.11
C VAL A 277 -7.94 -9.95 -8.85
N GLU A 278 -8.04 -10.05 -10.17
CA GLU A 278 -8.51 -9.00 -11.06
C GLU A 278 -9.75 -9.49 -11.80
N PRO A 279 -10.97 -9.30 -11.27
CA PRO A 279 -12.19 -9.67 -11.98
C PRO A 279 -12.46 -8.81 -13.23
N TYR A 280 -11.86 -7.62 -13.36
CA TYR A 280 -12.09 -6.75 -14.52
C TYR A 280 -10.90 -5.81 -14.78
N GLY A 281 -10.60 -5.57 -16.05
CA GLY A 281 -9.57 -4.61 -16.47
C GLY A 281 -8.13 -5.08 -16.23
N GLY A 282 -7.95 -6.36 -15.90
CA GLY A 282 -6.65 -6.93 -15.55
C GLY A 282 -5.70 -7.05 -16.73
N VAL A 283 -4.42 -6.81 -16.51
CA VAL A 283 -3.36 -6.99 -17.50
C VAL A 283 -2.18 -7.76 -16.91
N LEU A 284 -1.51 -8.58 -17.73
CA LEU A 284 -0.48 -9.51 -17.25
C LEU A 284 0.69 -8.86 -16.50
N GLY A 285 0.95 -7.58 -16.81
CA GLY A 285 2.04 -6.82 -16.18
C GLY A 285 1.79 -6.52 -14.70
N ASP A 286 0.55 -6.59 -14.24
CA ASP A 286 0.17 -6.19 -12.88
C ASP A 286 0.55 -7.27 -11.85
N PHE A 287 0.70 -8.52 -12.31
CA PHE A 287 1.08 -9.67 -11.48
C PHE A 287 2.59 -9.89 -11.34
N VAL A 288 3.43 -9.03 -11.92
CA VAL A 288 4.89 -9.26 -11.98
C VAL A 288 5.70 -8.03 -11.60
N ASP A 289 6.88 -8.27 -11.03
CA ASP A 289 7.90 -7.25 -10.89
C ASP A 289 8.37 -6.80 -12.29
N LEU A 290 7.98 -5.58 -12.69
CA LEU A 290 8.46 -4.96 -13.92
C LEU A 290 9.90 -4.48 -13.72
N ILE A 291 10.86 -5.26 -14.23
CA ILE A 291 12.30 -4.99 -14.10
C ILE A 291 12.73 -3.65 -14.73
N ASN A 292 11.97 -3.15 -15.72
CA ASN A 292 12.22 -1.84 -16.30
C ASN A 292 11.21 -0.80 -15.78
N PRO A 293 11.65 0.16 -14.95
CA PRO A 293 10.77 1.21 -14.42
C PRO A 293 10.30 2.22 -15.49
N TYR A 294 11.02 2.37 -16.60
CA TYR A 294 10.59 3.20 -17.74
C TYR A 294 9.51 2.53 -18.60
N PHE A 295 9.25 1.24 -18.34
CA PHE A 295 8.15 0.47 -18.91
C PHE A 295 6.99 0.34 -17.91
N GLY A 296 6.67 1.44 -17.25
CA GLY A 296 5.66 1.55 -16.20
C GLY A 296 4.65 2.67 -16.49
N ASP A 297 3.99 3.14 -15.44
CA ASP A 297 2.84 4.07 -15.41
C ASP A 297 2.88 5.21 -16.45
N VAL A 298 1.69 5.57 -16.95
CA VAL A 298 1.40 6.65 -17.92
C VAL A 298 2.08 7.97 -17.54
N LYS A 299 2.27 8.22 -16.24
CA LYS A 299 2.85 9.45 -15.70
C LYS A 299 4.38 9.56 -15.84
N ASP A 300 5.12 8.44 -15.79
CA ASP A 300 6.59 8.43 -15.70
C ASP A 300 7.28 7.64 -16.83
N GLY A 301 6.49 6.98 -17.69
CA GLY A 301 6.97 6.10 -18.75
C GLY A 301 7.06 6.75 -20.13
N ALA A 302 7.15 5.90 -21.17
CA ALA A 302 7.15 6.35 -22.55
C ALA A 302 5.80 6.94 -22.98
N ILE A 303 5.83 8.05 -23.72
CA ILE A 303 4.62 8.67 -24.30
C ILE A 303 3.98 7.79 -25.39
N SER A 304 4.78 6.96 -26.08
CA SER A 304 4.26 6.04 -27.09
C SER A 304 3.70 4.77 -26.44
N ALA A 305 2.51 4.33 -26.89
CA ALA A 305 1.92 3.08 -26.44
C ALA A 305 2.84 1.87 -26.70
N PHE A 306 3.67 1.90 -27.75
CA PHE A 306 4.65 0.84 -28.04
C PHE A 306 5.80 0.82 -27.03
N GLY A 307 6.26 1.99 -26.59
CA GLY A 307 7.34 2.11 -25.63
C GLY A 307 6.91 1.90 -24.18
N TYR A 308 5.60 1.84 -23.91
CA TYR A 308 5.05 1.80 -22.55
C TYR A 308 5.37 0.51 -21.79
N ARG A 309 5.29 -0.67 -22.44
CA ARG A 309 5.70 -1.92 -21.80
C ARG A 309 6.15 -2.96 -22.81
N SER A 310 6.96 -3.92 -22.34
CA SER A 310 7.34 -5.07 -23.17
C SER A 310 6.08 -5.80 -23.65
N PRO A 311 5.90 -6.05 -24.96
CA PRO A 311 4.71 -6.69 -25.49
C PRO A 311 4.45 -8.11 -24.96
N ILE A 312 5.42 -8.74 -24.31
CA ILE A 312 5.26 -10.06 -23.66
C ILE A 312 4.19 -10.04 -22.56
N TYR A 313 3.98 -8.90 -21.90
CA TYR A 313 2.98 -8.71 -20.84
C TYR A 313 1.61 -8.27 -21.38
N SER A 314 1.42 -8.33 -22.69
CA SER A 314 0.23 -7.78 -23.34
C SER A 314 -0.31 -8.73 -24.42
N GLN A 315 -0.18 -10.04 -24.17
CA GLN A 315 -0.56 -11.07 -25.14
C GLN A 315 -2.07 -11.25 -25.26
N VAL A 316 -2.83 -11.08 -24.19
CA VAL A 316 -4.30 -10.94 -24.21
C VAL A 316 -4.56 -9.57 -23.60
N GLY A 317 -5.31 -8.70 -24.28
CA GLY A 317 -5.40 -7.27 -23.96
C GLY A 317 -5.77 -7.00 -22.50
N TYR A 318 -7.06 -6.83 -22.24
CA TYR A 318 -7.62 -6.79 -20.89
C TYR A 318 -8.33 -8.11 -20.61
N GLY A 319 -8.39 -8.52 -19.36
CA GLY A 319 -9.12 -9.72 -18.97
C GLY A 319 -9.40 -9.80 -17.48
N SER A 320 -9.87 -10.97 -17.09
CA SER A 320 -10.13 -11.33 -15.71
C SER A 320 -9.27 -12.52 -15.30
N GLY A 321 -8.81 -12.54 -14.07
CA GLY A 321 -8.05 -13.66 -13.55
C GLY A 321 -7.38 -13.37 -12.23
N ALA A 322 -6.29 -14.09 -11.98
CA ALA A 322 -5.58 -14.02 -10.73
C ALA A 322 -4.11 -14.39 -10.91
N GLY A 323 -3.31 -13.93 -9.97
CA GLY A 323 -1.92 -14.28 -9.87
C GLY A 323 -1.46 -14.27 -8.44
N LEU A 324 -0.25 -14.76 -8.25
CA LEU A 324 0.42 -14.80 -6.98
C LEU A 324 1.89 -14.45 -7.17
N SER A 325 2.44 -13.82 -6.15
CA SER A 325 3.85 -13.48 -6.03
C SER A 325 4.37 -14.11 -4.75
N TYR A 326 5.39 -14.97 -4.87
CA TYR A 326 6.01 -15.64 -3.74
C TYR A 326 7.47 -15.19 -3.59
N GLU A 327 7.78 -14.57 -2.47
CA GLU A 327 9.12 -14.14 -2.09
C GLU A 327 9.85 -15.27 -1.36
N PHE A 328 10.81 -15.92 -2.04
CA PHE A 328 11.69 -16.89 -1.38
C PHE A 328 12.71 -16.18 -0.48
N SER A 329 13.15 -15.00 -0.91
CA SER A 329 14.02 -14.07 -0.20
C SER A 329 13.96 -12.69 -0.86
N ASP A 330 14.59 -11.67 -0.26
CA ASP A 330 14.76 -10.34 -0.86
C ASP A 330 15.41 -10.37 -2.26
N ALA A 331 16.13 -11.46 -2.59
CA ALA A 331 16.84 -11.63 -3.85
C ALA A 331 16.10 -12.53 -4.86
N VAL A 332 15.07 -13.29 -4.47
CA VAL A 332 14.43 -14.29 -5.32
C VAL A 332 12.91 -14.26 -5.15
N ASN A 333 12.22 -13.94 -6.24
CA ASN A 333 10.76 -13.88 -6.31
C ASN A 333 10.24 -14.72 -7.48
N LEU A 334 9.13 -15.42 -7.29
CA LEU A 334 8.39 -16.10 -8.35
C LEU A 334 6.98 -15.52 -8.45
N SER A 335 6.65 -15.03 -9.64
CA SER A 335 5.30 -14.58 -9.99
C SER A 335 4.63 -15.58 -10.93
N LEU A 336 3.38 -15.94 -10.63
CA LEU A 336 2.53 -16.75 -11.51
C LEU A 336 1.24 -15.97 -11.77
N ALA A 337 0.76 -15.98 -13.01
CA ALA A 337 -0.47 -15.28 -13.36
C ALA A 337 -1.27 -16.04 -14.41
N TYR A 338 -2.59 -15.87 -14.35
CA TYR A 338 -3.52 -16.36 -15.35
C TYR A 338 -4.57 -15.29 -15.62
N LEU A 339 -4.80 -14.96 -16.89
CA LEU A 339 -5.84 -14.04 -17.33
C LEU A 339 -6.61 -14.64 -18.51
N ALA A 340 -7.92 -14.50 -18.48
CA ALA A 340 -8.83 -14.85 -19.58
C ALA A 340 -9.54 -13.60 -20.08
N SER A 341 -9.62 -13.42 -21.40
CA SER A 341 -10.21 -12.20 -21.99
C SER A 341 -11.72 -12.27 -22.20
N GLU A 342 -12.35 -13.41 -21.91
CA GLU A 342 -13.79 -13.66 -22.09
C GLU A 342 -14.35 -14.41 -20.86
N ALA A 343 -13.81 -14.12 -19.68
CA ALA A 343 -14.14 -14.83 -18.45
C ALA A 343 -15.64 -14.73 -18.08
N GLU A 344 -16.25 -13.62 -18.44
CA GLU A 344 -17.65 -13.28 -18.24
C GLU A 344 -18.61 -14.02 -19.21
N ASN A 345 -18.10 -14.58 -20.30
CA ASN A 345 -18.91 -15.31 -21.27
C ASN A 345 -19.18 -16.73 -20.75
N PRO A 346 -20.44 -17.15 -20.51
CA PRO A 346 -20.75 -18.48 -19.95
C PRO A 346 -20.37 -19.65 -20.86
N THR A 347 -20.14 -19.41 -22.16
CA THR A 347 -19.72 -20.44 -23.14
C THR A 347 -18.22 -20.67 -23.12
N SER A 348 -17.44 -19.61 -22.91
CA SER A 348 -15.96 -19.65 -22.88
C SER A 348 -15.45 -19.82 -21.43
N GLY A 349 -16.00 -19.04 -20.51
CA GLY A 349 -15.59 -18.97 -19.12
C GLY A 349 -14.09 -18.69 -18.95
N LEU A 350 -13.56 -19.07 -17.79
CA LEU A 350 -12.14 -18.86 -17.48
C LEU A 350 -11.19 -19.72 -18.32
N THR A 351 -11.61 -20.86 -18.89
CA THR A 351 -10.67 -21.86 -19.46
C THR A 351 -10.96 -22.29 -20.90
N GLY A 352 -12.17 -22.05 -21.41
CA GLY A 352 -12.56 -22.39 -22.77
C GLY A 352 -12.28 -21.30 -23.81
N GLY A 353 -12.15 -20.04 -23.35
CA GLY A 353 -11.86 -18.87 -24.18
C GLY A 353 -10.37 -18.58 -24.37
N PRO A 354 -10.03 -17.45 -25.01
CA PRO A 354 -8.66 -16.97 -25.08
C PRO A 354 -8.11 -16.66 -23.69
N PHE A 355 -6.87 -17.10 -23.44
CA PHE A 355 -6.21 -16.90 -22.16
C PHE A 355 -4.72 -16.71 -22.31
N VAL A 356 -4.11 -16.20 -21.24
CA VAL A 356 -2.68 -16.20 -21.06
C VAL A 356 -2.32 -16.68 -19.66
N ALA A 357 -1.25 -17.46 -19.58
CA ALA A 357 -0.61 -17.86 -18.34
C ALA A 357 0.85 -17.38 -18.37
N LEU A 358 1.32 -16.84 -17.26
CA LEU A 358 2.66 -16.33 -17.08
C LEU A 358 3.33 -17.00 -15.88
N ALA A 359 4.62 -17.26 -16.01
CA ALA A 359 5.51 -17.54 -14.90
C ALA A 359 6.77 -16.67 -15.05
N GLN A 360 7.12 -15.89 -14.02
CA GLN A 360 8.32 -15.08 -14.00
C GLN A 360 9.15 -15.37 -12.76
N LEU A 361 10.41 -15.75 -12.97
CA LEU A 361 11.41 -15.80 -11.91
C LEU A 361 12.22 -14.51 -11.95
N THR A 362 12.15 -13.73 -10.87
CA THR A 362 12.90 -12.49 -10.69
C THR A 362 14.05 -12.75 -9.73
N LEU A 363 15.27 -12.45 -10.16
CA LEU A 363 16.50 -12.57 -9.38
C LEU A 363 17.13 -11.18 -9.21
N LYS A 364 17.35 -10.77 -7.96
CA LYS A 364 17.97 -9.49 -7.59
C LYS A 364 19.32 -9.76 -6.89
N PRO A 365 20.36 -10.23 -7.62
CA PRO A 365 21.63 -10.63 -7.02
C PRO A 365 22.37 -9.48 -6.31
N THR A 366 22.09 -8.24 -6.69
CA THR A 366 22.58 -7.03 -6.03
C THR A 366 21.46 -5.98 -5.98
N LYS A 367 21.65 -4.91 -5.20
CA LYS A 367 20.69 -3.79 -5.15
C LYS A 367 20.55 -3.00 -6.47
N THR A 368 21.40 -3.27 -7.46
CA THR A 368 21.46 -2.53 -8.73
C THR A 368 21.22 -3.40 -9.96
N ILE A 369 21.12 -4.72 -9.77
CA ILE A 369 20.95 -5.68 -10.84
C ILE A 369 19.68 -6.49 -10.57
N ASP A 370 18.74 -6.37 -11.49
CA ASP A 370 17.50 -7.15 -11.54
C ASP A 370 17.52 -7.98 -12.81
N LEU A 371 17.29 -9.29 -12.68
CA LEU A 371 17.19 -10.25 -13.78
C LEU A 371 15.83 -10.92 -13.77
N GLY A 372 15.23 -11.09 -14.95
CA GLY A 372 13.91 -11.72 -15.07
C GLY A 372 13.92 -12.79 -16.12
N LEU A 373 13.51 -14.00 -15.73
CA LEU A 373 13.17 -15.08 -16.65
C LEU A 373 11.66 -15.20 -16.74
N THR A 374 11.09 -14.67 -17.82
CA THR A 374 9.64 -14.65 -18.04
C THR A 374 9.25 -15.69 -19.08
N TYR A 375 8.37 -16.61 -18.71
CA TYR A 375 7.71 -17.55 -19.60
C TYR A 375 6.23 -17.19 -19.72
N VAL A 376 5.76 -17.01 -20.95
CA VAL A 376 4.35 -16.73 -21.24
C VAL A 376 3.80 -17.78 -22.20
N ARG A 377 2.68 -18.39 -21.80
CA ARG A 377 1.87 -19.26 -22.65
C ARG A 377 0.55 -18.54 -22.94
N SER A 378 0.31 -18.26 -24.20
CA SER A 378 -0.93 -17.63 -24.66
C SER A 378 -1.68 -18.56 -25.61
N TYR A 379 -3.00 -18.57 -25.49
CA TYR A 379 -3.93 -19.22 -26.40
C TYR A 379 -4.91 -18.16 -26.91
N ASN A 380 -4.69 -17.69 -28.14
CA ASN A 380 -5.43 -16.55 -28.68
C ASN A 380 -6.08 -16.86 -30.03
N GLY A 381 -7.28 -16.28 -30.23
CA GLY A 381 -7.74 -15.92 -31.57
C GLY A 381 -6.92 -14.75 -32.10
N LEU A 382 -6.45 -14.83 -33.34
CA LEU A 382 -5.56 -13.83 -33.98
C LEU A 382 -6.15 -12.42 -34.13
N ASP A 383 -7.40 -12.19 -33.74
CA ASP A 383 -8.05 -10.87 -33.80
C ASP A 383 -7.76 -10.00 -32.58
N ALA A 384 -7.31 -10.57 -31.45
CA ALA A 384 -7.04 -9.80 -30.23
C ALA A 384 -5.76 -8.95 -30.30
N GLY A 385 -4.88 -9.19 -31.29
CA GLY A 385 -3.62 -8.46 -31.48
C GLY A 385 -2.66 -8.56 -30.30
N VAL A 386 -1.38 -8.26 -30.52
CA VAL A 386 -0.47 -7.98 -29.39
C VAL A 386 -0.79 -6.56 -28.93
N ALA A 387 -1.70 -6.43 -27.96
CA ALA A 387 -2.00 -5.19 -27.23
C ALA A 387 -2.41 -3.96 -28.03
N GLY A 388 -2.78 -4.10 -29.31
CA GLY A 388 -2.99 -2.94 -30.18
C GLY A 388 -1.77 -2.01 -30.25
N VAL A 389 -0.55 -2.56 -30.20
CA VAL A 389 0.72 -1.83 -30.45
C VAL A 389 1.50 -2.49 -31.59
N GLY A 390 2.36 -1.73 -32.26
CA GLY A 390 3.11 -2.22 -33.42
C GLY A 390 2.28 -2.36 -34.71
N SER A 391 2.90 -2.80 -35.80
CA SER A 391 2.18 -2.90 -37.09
C SER A 391 1.11 -4.00 -37.06
N THR A 392 0.05 -3.82 -37.85
CA THR A 392 -1.01 -4.84 -38.04
C THR A 392 -0.44 -6.21 -38.43
N TYR A 393 0.72 -6.23 -39.11
CA TYR A 393 1.40 -7.46 -39.51
C TYR A 393 2.13 -8.15 -38.35
N SER A 394 2.81 -7.38 -37.48
CA SER A 394 3.43 -7.93 -36.27
C SER A 394 2.41 -8.59 -35.33
N ASN A 395 1.16 -8.13 -35.41
CA ASN A 395 0.04 -8.64 -34.61
C ASN A 395 -0.65 -9.87 -35.24
N ARG A 396 -0.42 -10.16 -36.54
CA ARG A 396 -0.99 -11.31 -37.26
C ARG A 396 0.08 -12.01 -38.12
N PRO A 397 1.11 -12.62 -37.51
CA PRO A 397 2.23 -13.19 -38.26
C PRO A 397 1.87 -14.40 -39.13
N ILE A 398 0.72 -15.06 -38.87
CA ILE A 398 0.24 -16.21 -39.64
C ILE A 398 -1.27 -16.05 -39.86
N ARG A 399 -1.71 -16.12 -41.11
CA ARG A 399 -3.12 -15.97 -41.52
C ARG A 399 -3.92 -17.23 -41.11
N TRP A 400 -5.00 -17.06 -40.32
CA TRP A 400 -6.12 -18.02 -40.16
C TRP A 400 -6.03 -19.26 -39.23
N ARG A 401 -5.30 -19.26 -38.10
CA ARG A 401 -5.45 -20.33 -37.08
C ARG A 401 -5.33 -19.83 -35.63
N LYS A 402 -6.08 -20.45 -34.71
CA LYS A 402 -5.83 -20.33 -33.25
C LYS A 402 -4.42 -20.84 -32.96
N LEU A 403 -3.64 -20.07 -32.22
CA LEU A 403 -2.21 -20.34 -32.00
C LEU A 403 -1.92 -20.53 -30.52
N HIS A 404 -1.09 -21.53 -30.24
CA HIS A 404 -0.38 -21.63 -28.98
C HIS A 404 0.95 -20.92 -29.13
N VAL A 405 1.12 -19.81 -28.41
CA VAL A 405 2.36 -19.03 -28.47
C VAL A 405 3.10 -19.14 -27.14
N ARG A 406 4.39 -19.50 -27.23
CA ARG A 406 5.29 -19.56 -26.08
C ARG A 406 6.41 -18.54 -26.26
N PHE A 407 6.58 -17.67 -25.27
CA PHE A 407 7.68 -16.71 -25.22
C PHE A 407 8.56 -16.98 -24.02
N LEU A 408 9.88 -16.92 -24.25
CA LEU A 408 10.88 -16.80 -23.19
C LEU A 408 11.60 -15.47 -23.37
N TRP A 409 11.73 -14.71 -22.28
CA TRP A 409 12.41 -13.42 -22.27
C TRP A 409 13.37 -13.31 -21.09
N LEU A 410 14.53 -12.70 -21.35
CA LEU A 410 15.53 -12.34 -20.35
C LEU A 410 15.63 -10.82 -20.26
N SER A 411 15.34 -10.27 -19.09
CA SER A 411 15.53 -8.85 -18.79
C SER A 411 16.75 -8.65 -17.90
N SER A 412 17.46 -7.53 -18.07
CA SER A 412 18.50 -7.10 -17.14
C SER A 412 18.53 -5.58 -16.96
N LYS A 413 18.73 -5.13 -15.72
CA LYS A 413 18.99 -3.72 -15.36
C LYS A 413 20.39 -3.61 -14.76
N PHE A 414 21.17 -2.61 -15.16
CA PHE A 414 22.52 -2.35 -14.65
C PHE A 414 22.65 -0.91 -14.14
N PRO A 415 23.57 -0.63 -13.21
CA PRO A 415 23.88 0.74 -12.78
C PRO A 415 24.51 1.53 -13.95
N ASN A 416 24.01 2.74 -14.19
CA ASN A 416 24.36 3.68 -15.27
C ASN A 416 23.63 3.50 -16.62
N GLN A 417 22.30 3.70 -16.65
CA GLN A 417 21.44 4.01 -17.82
C GLN A 417 21.53 3.09 -19.07
N LEU A 418 22.48 2.16 -19.13
CA LEU A 418 22.70 1.22 -20.21
C LEU A 418 21.99 -0.07 -19.83
N GLN A 419 20.71 -0.13 -20.18
CA GLN A 419 19.89 -1.32 -20.00
C GLN A 419 19.98 -2.18 -21.25
N VAL A 420 20.41 -3.42 -21.08
CA VAL A 420 20.59 -4.37 -22.18
C VAL A 420 19.48 -5.42 -22.09
N SER A 421 18.46 -5.28 -22.94
CA SER A 421 17.46 -6.33 -23.14
C SER A 421 17.96 -7.29 -24.23
N ILE A 422 18.44 -8.48 -23.86
CA ILE A 422 18.88 -9.50 -24.82
C ILE A 422 17.80 -10.59 -24.94
N GLY A 423 17.21 -10.67 -26.14
CA GLY A 423 16.66 -11.91 -26.67
C GLY A 423 15.17 -12.16 -26.46
N ARG A 424 14.40 -12.09 -27.57
CA ARG A 424 13.12 -12.77 -27.73
C ARG A 424 13.40 -14.11 -28.41
N LEU A 425 13.31 -15.23 -27.68
CA LEU A 425 13.18 -16.56 -28.30
C LEU A 425 11.71 -16.99 -28.20
N GLY A 426 10.95 -16.73 -29.27
CA GLY A 426 9.58 -17.21 -29.40
C GLY A 426 9.53 -18.47 -30.24
N TRP A 427 8.81 -19.49 -29.77
CA TRP A 427 8.49 -20.68 -30.55
C TRP A 427 6.98 -20.69 -30.78
N LEU A 428 6.58 -20.68 -32.04
CA LEU A 428 5.18 -20.71 -32.47
C LEU A 428 4.81 -22.16 -32.79
N HIS A 429 3.79 -22.71 -32.16
CA HIS A 429 3.23 -24.00 -32.51
C HIS A 429 1.78 -23.80 -32.98
N ALA A 430 1.54 -24.03 -34.27
CA ALA A 430 0.21 -24.06 -34.84
C ALA A 430 -0.30 -25.50 -34.79
N SER A 431 -1.37 -25.75 -34.03
CA SER A 431 -2.15 -26.98 -34.10
C SER A 431 -3.08 -26.95 -35.31
#